data_AF-A0A5M9H8Y6-F1
#
_entry.id   AF-A0A5M9H8Y6-F1
#
_cell.length_a   1.000
_cell.length_b   1.000
_cell.length_c   1.000
_cell.angle_alpha   90.00
_cell.angle_beta   90.00
_cell.angle_gamma   90.00
#
_symmetry.space_group_name_H-M   'P 1'
#
loop_
_entity.id
_entity.type
_entity.pdbx_description
1 polymer ?
#
loop_
_entity_poly.entity_id
_entity_poly.type
_entity_poly.pdbx_seq_one_letter_code
_entity_poly.pdbx_strand_id
1 'polypeptide(L)' 'MEVTVIRDRLFDYIRYADEKKVKAIYTMVEEEINERIDLWGDKNLLKEIDMRLDEYESGTIKTSTWEEVKQKAKLAKED' A
#
# COMPACT_ATOMS: atom_id res chain seq x y z
N MET A 1 5.91 3.27 26.79
CA MET A 1 5.10 4.20 25.98
C MET A 1 4.61 3.41 24.79
N GLU A 2 3.32 3.41 24.51
CA GLU A 2 2.75 2.67 23.37
C GLU A 2 3.28 3.21 22.05
N VAL A 3 3.51 2.32 21.08
CA VAL A 3 4.05 2.68 19.75
C VAL A 3 3.11 3.64 19.02
N THR A 4 1.80 3.52 19.24
CA THR A 4 0.79 4.44 18.71
C THR A 4 1.02 5.87 19.22
N VAL A 5 1.25 6.04 20.52
CA VAL A 5 1.53 7.35 21.14
C VAL A 5 2.84 7.95 20.61
N ILE A 6 3.86 7.14 20.35
CA ILE A 6 5.11 7.61 19.75
C ILE A 6 4.87 8.11 18.32
N ARG A 7 4.08 7.36 17.53
CA ARG A 7 3.75 7.72 16.15
C ARG A 7 2.98 9.04 16.07
N ASP A 8 1.96 9.21 16.90
CA ASP A 8 1.14 10.42 16.91
C ASP A 8 2.00 11.66 17.24
N ARG A 9 2.88 11.54 18.24
CA ARG A 9 3.81 12.63 18.61
C ARG A 9 4.80 12.97 17.51
N LEU A 10 5.29 12.00 16.75
CA LEU A 10 6.18 12.23 15.62
C LEU A 10 5.44 12.97 14.48
N PHE A 11 4.20 12.58 14.19
CA PHE A 11 3.36 13.30 13.22
C PHE A 11 3.13 14.75 13.62
N ASP A 12 2.75 15.00 14.87
CA ASP A 12 2.55 16.36 15.38
C ASP A 12 3.84 17.18 15.31
N TYR A 13 4.96 16.59 15.72
CA TYR A 13 6.26 17.27 15.66
C TYR A 13 6.64 17.68 14.24
N ILE A 14 6.55 16.76 13.27
CA ILE A 14 6.91 17.05 11.86
C ILE A 14 6.06 18.19 11.30
N ARG A 15 4.79 18.31 11.70
CA ARG A 15 3.87 19.35 11.23
C ARG A 15 4.33 20.78 11.57
N TYR A 16 5.04 20.96 12.68
CA TYR A 16 5.46 22.28 13.18
C TYR A 16 6.98 22.48 13.21
N ALA A 17 7.76 21.44 12.89
CA ALA A 17 9.20 21.51 12.86
C ALA A 17 9.69 22.48 11.77
N ASP A 18 10.80 23.17 12.05
CA ASP A 18 11.44 24.01 11.03
C ASP A 18 12.05 23.18 9.89
N GLU A 19 12.28 23.85 8.76
CA GLU A 19 12.75 23.22 7.53
C GLU A 19 14.06 22.43 7.73
N LYS A 20 14.97 22.94 8.56
CA LYS A 20 16.26 22.28 8.81
C LYS A 20 16.05 20.94 9.53
N LYS A 21 15.17 20.91 10.53
CA LYS A 21 14.86 19.68 11.27
C LYS A 21 14.08 18.68 10.42
N VAL A 22 13.13 19.14 9.60
CA VAL A 22 12.40 18.26 8.66
C VAL A 22 13.35 17.61 7.66
N LYS A 23 14.26 18.38 7.06
CA LYS A 23 15.27 17.84 6.13
C LYS A 23 16.17 16.81 6.80
N ALA A 24 16.66 17.08 8.01
CA ALA A 24 17.49 16.14 8.73
C ALA A 24 16.76 14.81 9.02
N ILE A 25 15.49 14.88 9.45
CA ILE A 25 14.67 13.67 9.66
C ILE A 25 14.46 12.93 8.35
N TYR A 26 14.08 13.63 7.27
CA TYR A 26 13.88 13.03 5.96
C TYR A 26 15.14 12.29 5.49
N THR A 27 16.32 12.91 5.56
CA THR A 27 17.59 12.26 5.19
C THR A 27 17.87 11.00 6.00
N MET A 28 17.44 10.92 7.26
CA MET A 28 17.62 9.72 8.08
C MET A 28 16.74 8.54 7.67
N VAL A 29 15.64 8.78 6.96
CA VAL A 29 14.67 7.76 6.56
C VAL A 29 14.38 7.76 5.05
N GLU A 30 15.22 8.48 4.29
CA GLU A 30 14.98 8.78 2.87
C GLU A 30 15.02 7.49 2.05
N GLU A 31 15.98 6.61 2.34
CA GLU A 31 16.08 5.31 1.71
C GLU A 31 14.82 4.49 1.98
N GLU A 32 14.35 4.34 3.24
CA GLU A 32 13.15 3.55 3.53
C GLU A 32 11.85 4.16 3.01
N ILE A 33 11.80 5.49 2.82
CA ILE A 33 10.68 6.17 2.16
C ILE A 33 10.69 5.85 0.66
N ASN A 34 11.87 5.91 0.02
CA ASN A 34 12.04 5.76 -1.43
C ASN A 34 12.15 4.29 -1.89
N GLU A 35 12.55 3.38 -1.01
CA GLU A 35 12.60 1.93 -1.23
C GLU A 35 11.22 1.28 -1.18
N ARG A 36 10.22 1.98 -0.63
CA ARG A 36 8.83 1.58 -0.85
C ARG A 36 8.56 1.73 -2.33
N ILE A 37 8.30 0.62 -3.00
CA ILE A 37 7.76 0.64 -4.37
C ILE A 37 6.59 1.62 -4.37
N ASP A 38 6.75 2.74 -5.05
CA ASP A 38 5.70 3.72 -5.22
C ASP A 38 4.68 3.19 -6.23
N LEU A 39 3.90 2.22 -5.78
CA LEU A 39 2.81 1.62 -6.54
C LEU A 39 1.76 2.69 -6.90
N TRP A 40 1.68 3.78 -6.14
CA TRP A 40 0.77 4.89 -6.39
C TRP A 40 1.31 5.88 -7.45
N GLY A 41 2.60 5.84 -7.74
CA GLY A 41 3.24 6.55 -8.86
C GLY A 41 3.19 5.77 -10.19
N ASP A 42 2.96 4.45 -10.15
CA ASP A 42 2.88 3.62 -11.36
C ASP A 42 1.52 3.77 -12.06
N LYS A 43 1.51 4.61 -13.10
CA LYS A 43 0.32 4.88 -13.92
C LYS A 43 -0.24 3.63 -14.61
N ASN A 44 0.59 2.66 -14.96
CA ASN A 44 0.11 1.44 -15.61
C ASN A 44 -0.61 0.54 -14.61
N LEU A 45 -0.06 0.42 -13.40
CA LEU A 45 -0.71 -0.29 -12.31
C LEU A 45 -2.05 0.35 -11.93
N LEU A 46 -2.08 1.68 -11.77
CA LEU A 46 -3.32 2.40 -11.47
C LEU A 46 -4.39 2.18 -12.55
N LYS A 47 -4.00 2.25 -13.83
CA LYS A 47 -4.90 1.99 -14.95
C LYS A 47 -5.44 0.56 -14.94
N GLU A 48 -4.61 -0.43 -14.59
CA GLU A 48 -5.07 -1.82 -14.44
C GLU A 48 -6.09 -1.95 -13.30
N ILE A 49 -5.81 -1.32 -12.16
CA ILE A 49 -6.71 -1.34 -11.00
C ILE A 49 -8.06 -0.72 -11.35
N ASP A 50 -8.08 0.47 -11.96
CA ASP A 50 -9.31 1.15 -12.38
C ASP A 50 -10.11 0.27 -13.36
N MET A 51 -9.46 -0.30 -14.37
CA MET A 51 -10.11 -1.19 -15.34
C MET A 51 -10.72 -2.42 -14.66
N ARG A 52 -10.01 -3.07 -13.73
CA ARG A 52 -10.50 -4.26 -13.04
C ARG A 52 -11.63 -3.94 -12.07
N LEU A 53 -11.63 -2.74 -11.48
CA LEU A 53 -12.73 -2.26 -10.65
C LEU A 53 -13.97 -2.04 -11.51
N ASP A 54 -13.85 -1.36 -12.66
CA ASP A 54 -14.95 -1.15 -13.59
C ASP A 54 -15.54 -2.47 -14.10
N GLU A 55 -14.70 -3.45 -14.44
CA GLU A 55 -15.13 -4.79 -14.85
C GLU A 55 -15.89 -5.54 -13.73
N TYR A 56 -15.44 -5.38 -12.49
CA TYR A 56 -16.10 -5.95 -11.31
C TYR A 56 -17.45 -5.27 -11.05
N GLU A 57 -17.50 -3.94 -11.02
CA GLU A 57 -18.72 -3.17 -10.74
C GLU A 57 -19.77 -3.31 -11.84
N SER A 58 -19.34 -3.43 -13.10
CA SER A 58 -20.23 -3.71 -14.24
C SER A 58 -20.75 -5.15 -14.26
N GLY A 59 -20.20 -6.05 -13.44
CA GLY A 59 -20.56 -7.47 -13.43
C GLY A 59 -20.16 -8.22 -14.70
N THR A 60 -19.25 -7.65 -15.49
CA THR A 60 -18.82 -8.22 -16.78
C THR A 60 -17.75 -9.29 -16.62
N ILE A 61 -17.09 -9.33 -15.45
CA ILE A 61 -16.05 -10.31 -15.14
C ILE A 61 -16.55 -11.45 -14.24
N LYS A 62 -16.06 -12.66 -14.52
CA LYS A 62 -16.27 -13.81 -13.63
C LYS A 62 -15.39 -13.68 -12.40
N THR A 63 -16.01 -13.51 -11.25
CA THR A 63 -15.33 -13.55 -9.96
C THR A 63 -15.35 -14.97 -9.38
N SER A 64 -14.48 -15.25 -8.42
CA SER A 64 -14.55 -16.47 -7.61
C SER A 64 -14.90 -16.12 -6.18
N THR A 65 -15.73 -16.94 -5.55
CA THR A 65 -15.95 -16.93 -4.12
C THR A 65 -14.66 -17.31 -3.37
N TRP A 66 -14.59 -16.95 -2.10
CA TRP A 66 -13.42 -17.26 -1.27
C TRP A 66 -13.19 -18.77 -1.11
N GLU A 67 -14.28 -19.55 -1.03
CA GLU A 67 -14.26 -21.00 -1.02
C GLU A 67 -13.66 -21.58 -2.31
N GLU A 68 -14.07 -21.10 -3.48
CA GLU A 68 -13.53 -21.55 -4.77
C GLU A 68 -12.03 -21.25 -4.90
N VAL A 69 -11.60 -20.06 -4.44
CA VAL A 69 -10.18 -19.68 -4.43
C VAL A 69 -9.37 -20.63 -3.55
N LYS A 70 -9.86 -20.93 -2.33
CA LYS A 70 -9.19 -21.88 -1.42
C LYS A 70 -9.10 -23.28 -2.00
N GLN A 71 -10.15 -23.77 -2.66
CA GLN A 71 -10.13 -25.09 -3.28
C GLN A 71 -9.10 -25.16 -4.41
N LYS A 72 -9.07 -24.16 -5.30
CA LYS A 72 -8.05 -24.07 -6.37
C LYS A 72 -6.63 -24.05 -5.81
N ALA A 73 -6.39 -23.27 -4.76
CA ALA A 73 -5.06 -23.17 -4.12
C ALA A 73 -4.59 -24.47 -3.47
N LYS A 74 -5.51 -25.33 -3.01
CA LYS A 74 -5.17 -26.67 -2.49
C LYS A 74 -4.80 -27.63 -3.61
N LEU A 75 -5.60 -27.65 -4.68
CA LEU A 75 -5.35 -28.50 -5.86
C LEU A 75 -3.98 -28.19 -6.51
N ALA A 76 -3.60 -26.91 -6.58
CA ALA A 76 -2.32 -26.48 -7.15
C ALA A 76 -1.08 -26.88 -6.31
N LYS A 77 -1.24 -27.43 -5.10
CA LYS A 77 -0.14 -27.95 -4.28
C LYS A 77 0.10 -29.46 -4.46
N GLU A 78 -0.80 -30.16 -5.15
CA GLU A 78 -0.78 -31.61 -5.29
C GLU A 78 -0.18 -32.08 -6.63
N ASP A 79 0.14 -31.13 -7.54
CA ASP A 79 0.92 -31.31 -8.79
C ASP A 79 2.40 -30.92 -8.59
#